data_AF-A0A7C4PI65-F1
#
_entry.id   AF-A0A7C4PI65-F1
#
_cell.length_a   1.000
_cell.length_b   1.000
_cell.length_c   1.000
_cell.angle_alpha   90.00
_cell.angle_beta   90.00
_cell.angle_gamma   90.00
#
_symmetry.space_group_name_H-M   'P 1'
#
loop_
_entity.id
_entity.type
_entity.pdbx_description
1 polymer ?
#
loop_
_entity_poly.entity_id
_entity_poly.type
_entity_poly.pdbx_seq_one_letter_code
_entity_poly.pdbx_strand_id
1 'polypeptide(L)'
;MPSVKQTVVNARVICFVIILSILWGGCQPLPTPTGVITPPPPEPALVETPTLLATPLTPAHSLRVSPSLPRSILESIQLPPGWRLTPFSQDAEIFLTLSTQHPLAQWVYVLAAPFPTIADQLSFRSL
;
A
#
# COMPACT_ATOMS: atom_id res chain seq x y z
N MET A 1 4.81 -6.36 45.34
CA MET A 1 4.35 -6.42 43.94
C MET A 1 5.33 -5.76 42.95
N PRO A 2 6.59 -6.24 42.78
CA PRO A 2 7.51 -5.71 41.75
C PRO A 2 7.52 -6.51 40.43
N SER A 3 7.09 -7.78 40.43
CA SER A 3 7.32 -8.72 39.32
C SER A 3 6.60 -8.35 38.00
N VAL A 4 5.37 -7.84 38.06
CA VAL A 4 4.56 -7.51 36.87
C VAL A 4 5.14 -6.34 36.07
N LYS A 5 5.73 -5.34 36.76
CA LYS A 5 6.33 -4.18 36.08
C LYS A 5 7.58 -4.58 35.30
N GLN A 6 8.35 -5.54 35.82
CA GLN A 6 9.59 -6.02 35.20
C GLN A 6 9.32 -6.78 33.89
N THR A 7 8.27 -7.60 33.84
CA THR A 7 7.87 -8.34 32.63
C THR A 7 7.40 -7.42 31.50
N VAL A 8 6.69 -6.34 31.82
CA VAL A 8 6.20 -5.37 30.82
C VAL A 8 7.34 -4.51 30.25
N VAL A 9 8.33 -4.15 31.08
CA VAL A 9 9.54 -3.45 30.62
C VAL A 9 10.36 -4.36 29.70
N ASN A 10 10.53 -5.62 30.06
CA ASN A 10 11.26 -6.59 29.22
C ASN A 10 10.56 -6.82 27.88
N ALA A 11 9.22 -6.93 27.85
CA ALA A 11 8.47 -7.08 26.61
C ALA A 11 8.59 -5.84 25.69
N ARG A 12 8.61 -4.63 26.26
CA ARG A 12 8.80 -3.38 25.50
C ARG A 12 10.21 -3.27 24.92
N VAL A 13 11.23 -3.66 25.68
CA VAL A 13 12.62 -3.69 25.22
C VAL A 13 12.81 -4.72 24.11
N ILE A 14 12.22 -5.92 24.25
CA ILE A 14 12.28 -6.98 23.23
C ILE A 14 11.61 -6.52 21.93
N CYS A 15 10.41 -5.94 21.99
CA CYS A 15 9.75 -5.39 20.79
C CYS A 15 10.59 -4.30 20.12
N PHE A 16 11.20 -3.42 20.90
CA PHE A 16 12.05 -2.35 20.36
C PHE A 16 13.29 -2.91 19.63
N VAL A 17 13.93 -3.94 20.18
CA VAL A 17 15.08 -4.61 19.56
C VAL A 17 14.68 -5.34 18.26
N ILE A 18 13.51 -5.98 18.22
CA ILE A 18 13.01 -6.65 17.01
C ILE A 18 12.73 -5.64 15.89
N ILE A 19 12.06 -4.53 16.21
CA ILE A 19 11.75 -3.47 15.23
C ILE A 19 13.04 -2.85 14.67
N LEU A 20 14.02 -2.59 15.53
CA LEU A 20 15.31 -2.03 15.13
C LEU A 20 16.09 -2.97 14.20
N SER A 21 16.02 -4.28 14.44
CA SER A 21 16.70 -5.29 13.61
C SER A 21 16.10 -5.40 12.21
N ILE A 22 14.78 -5.26 12.08
CA ILE A 22 14.07 -5.32 10.79
C ILE A 22 14.37 -4.06 9.95
N LEU A 23 14.49 -2.90 10.58
CA LEU A 23 14.82 -1.64 9.91
C LEU A 23 16.23 -1.62 9.31
N TRP A 24 17.19 -2.35 9.90
CA TRP A 24 18.57 -2.41 9.39
C TRP A 24 18.83 -3.49 8.32
N GLY A 25 17.96 -4.49 8.19
CA GLY A 25 18.17 -5.59 7.24
C GLY A 25 17.76 -5.30 5.79
N GLY A 26 17.17 -4.15 5.49
CA GLY A 26 16.39 -3.92 4.26
C GLY A 26 17.14 -3.51 2.99
N CYS A 27 18.47 -3.39 2.97
CA CYS A 27 19.21 -2.95 1.78
C CYS A 27 20.22 -4.02 1.33
N GLN A 28 19.77 -4.96 0.51
CA GLN A 28 20.67 -5.71 -0.37
C GLN A 28 20.42 -5.32 -1.83
N PRO A 29 21.46 -4.86 -2.56
CA PRO A 29 21.34 -4.57 -3.98
C PRO A 29 21.24 -5.87 -4.79
N LEU A 30 20.27 -5.91 -5.70
CA LEU A 30 20.02 -7.03 -6.61
C LEU A 30 21.05 -7.00 -7.77
N PRO A 31 21.80 -8.09 -8.04
CA PRO A 31 22.75 -8.12 -9.14
C PRO A 31 22.03 -8.14 -10.49
N THR A 32 22.36 -7.18 -11.36
CA THR A 32 21.90 -7.11 -12.75
C THR A 32 22.82 -7.93 -13.67
N PRO A 33 22.32 -8.92 -14.41
CA PRO A 33 23.12 -9.62 -15.42
C PRO A 33 23.37 -8.69 -16.63
N THR A 34 24.64 -8.36 -16.87
CA THR A 34 25.10 -7.62 -18.05
C THR A 34 25.35 -8.62 -19.18
N GLY A 35 24.45 -8.68 -20.16
CA GLY A 35 24.61 -9.45 -21.38
C GLY A 35 25.49 -8.72 -22.38
N VAL A 36 26.63 -9.32 -22.74
CA VAL A 36 27.54 -8.88 -23.80
C VAL A 36 26.93 -9.19 -25.17
N ILE A 37 26.89 -8.21 -26.07
CA ILE A 37 26.40 -8.35 -27.46
C ILE A 37 27.62 -8.47 -28.39
N THR A 38 27.75 -9.60 -29.08
CA THR A 38 28.73 -9.85 -30.16
C THR A 38 28.01 -9.79 -31.52
N PRO A 39 28.57 -9.18 -32.59
CA PRO A 39 27.89 -9.00 -33.87
C PRO A 39 27.95 -10.24 -34.81
N PRO A 40 27.04 -10.35 -35.81
CA PRO A 40 26.64 -11.61 -36.46
C PRO A 40 27.31 -11.90 -37.82
N PRO A 41 27.45 -13.19 -38.18
CA PRO A 41 27.52 -13.62 -39.59
C PRO A 41 26.69 -14.89 -39.92
N PRO A 42 26.51 -15.23 -41.22
CA PRO A 42 25.48 -14.80 -42.16
C PRO A 42 24.19 -15.66 -42.13
N GLU A 43 23.14 -15.08 -42.71
CA GLU A 43 21.74 -15.52 -42.80
C GLU A 43 21.52 -16.92 -43.45
N PRO A 44 20.89 -17.86 -42.73
CA PRO A 44 20.29 -19.05 -43.33
C PRO A 44 18.77 -18.90 -43.44
N ALA A 45 18.30 -19.12 -44.68
CA ALA A 45 16.98 -19.55 -45.14
C ALA A 45 15.79 -19.39 -44.17
N LEU A 46 14.76 -18.68 -44.65
CA LEU A 46 13.40 -18.64 -44.09
C LEU A 46 12.85 -20.06 -43.88
N VAL A 47 13.08 -20.62 -42.70
CA VAL A 47 12.30 -21.71 -42.13
C VAL A 47 11.11 -21.03 -41.44
N GLU A 48 9.89 -21.39 -41.82
CA GLU A 48 8.69 -20.96 -41.13
C GLU A 48 8.87 -21.29 -39.65
N THR A 49 9.10 -20.25 -38.85
CA THR A 49 9.20 -20.37 -37.40
C THR A 49 7.81 -20.79 -36.93
N PRO A 50 7.64 -21.94 -36.28
CA PRO A 50 6.37 -22.25 -35.65
C PRO A 50 6.08 -21.13 -34.66
N THR A 51 5.08 -20.31 -34.97
CA THR A 51 4.55 -19.29 -34.07
C THR A 51 4.28 -19.99 -32.75
N LEU A 52 5.13 -19.77 -31.74
CA LEU A 52 4.90 -20.26 -30.40
C LEU A 52 3.58 -19.66 -29.95
N LEU A 53 2.55 -20.49 -29.89
CA LEU A 53 1.26 -20.15 -29.32
C LEU A 53 1.54 -19.68 -27.90
N ALA A 54 1.41 -18.38 -27.63
CA ALA A 54 1.57 -17.84 -26.29
C ALA A 54 0.68 -18.65 -25.35
N THR A 55 1.29 -19.37 -24.41
CA THR A 55 0.53 -20.17 -23.43
C THR A 55 -0.41 -19.21 -22.71
N PRO A 56 -1.72 -19.50 -22.63
CA PRO A 56 -2.65 -18.66 -21.88
C PRO A 56 -2.13 -18.55 -20.45
N LEU A 57 -1.71 -17.35 -20.05
CA LEU A 57 -1.35 -17.09 -18.68
C LEU A 57 -2.67 -17.10 -17.89
N THR A 58 -3.01 -18.27 -17.34
CA THR A 58 -4.16 -18.39 -16.45
C THR A 58 -3.99 -17.34 -15.36
N PRO A 59 -4.94 -16.39 -15.19
CA PRO A 59 -4.78 -15.35 -14.20
C PRO A 59 -4.69 -16.01 -12.82
N ALA A 60 -3.55 -15.80 -12.17
CA ALA A 60 -3.23 -16.38 -10.88
C ALA A 60 -4.02 -15.75 -9.73
N HIS A 61 -4.54 -14.53 -9.94
CA HIS A 61 -5.26 -13.78 -8.91
C HIS A 61 -6.56 -13.20 -9.43
N SER A 62 -7.57 -13.17 -8.56
CA SER A 62 -8.89 -12.62 -8.86
C SER A 62 -9.31 -11.54 -7.87
N LEU A 63 -9.73 -10.40 -8.44
CA LEU A 63 -10.21 -9.25 -7.70
C LEU A 63 -11.69 -9.03 -8.01
N ARG A 64 -12.52 -8.98 -6.96
CA ARG A 64 -13.90 -8.49 -7.07
C ARG A 64 -13.95 -7.05 -6.60
N VAL A 65 -14.51 -6.20 -7.45
CA VAL A 65 -14.68 -4.78 -7.18
C VAL A 65 -16.15 -4.51 -6.91
N SER A 66 -16.46 -3.91 -5.76
CA SER A 66 -17.83 -3.64 -5.37
C SER A 66 -18.50 -2.64 -6.33
N PRO A 67 -19.76 -2.86 -6.76
CA PRO A 67 -20.50 -1.91 -7.58
C PRO A 67 -20.83 -0.61 -6.85
N SER A 68 -20.67 -0.56 -5.52
CA SER A 68 -20.84 0.66 -4.72
C SER A 68 -19.66 1.64 -4.84
N LEU A 69 -18.58 1.26 -5.52
CA LEU A 69 -17.45 2.15 -5.77
C LEU A 69 -17.82 3.22 -6.80
N PRO A 70 -17.42 4.49 -6.58
CA PRO A 70 -17.56 5.55 -7.57
C PRO A 70 -16.97 5.15 -8.93
N ARG A 71 -17.65 5.51 -10.03
CA ARG A 71 -17.22 5.16 -11.40
C ARG A 71 -15.80 5.60 -11.72
N SER A 72 -15.38 6.77 -11.24
CA SER A 72 -14.02 7.28 -11.42
C SER A 72 -12.95 6.35 -10.83
N ILE A 73 -13.27 5.63 -9.75
CA ILE A 73 -12.36 4.62 -9.18
C ILE A 73 -12.37 3.38 -10.06
N LEU A 74 -13.55 2.90 -10.45
CA LEU A 74 -13.68 1.73 -11.33
C LEU A 74 -12.88 1.90 -12.64
N GLU A 75 -12.96 3.08 -13.24
CA GLU A 75 -12.28 3.42 -14.50
C GLU A 75 -10.77 3.59 -14.35
N SER A 76 -10.28 3.88 -13.14
CA SER A 76 -8.84 4.06 -12.87
C SER A 76 -8.13 2.76 -12.46
N ILE A 77 -8.86 1.67 -12.24
CA ILE A 77 -8.27 0.38 -11.90
C ILE A 77 -7.54 -0.20 -13.11
N GLN A 78 -6.21 -0.21 -13.03
CA GLN A 78 -5.33 -0.90 -13.96
C GLN A 78 -4.70 -2.08 -13.22
N LEU A 79 -4.96 -3.29 -13.71
CA LEU A 79 -4.44 -4.51 -13.09
C LEU A 79 -3.15 -4.95 -13.78
N PRO A 80 -2.15 -5.41 -13.01
CA PRO A 80 -0.95 -5.99 -13.59
C PRO A 80 -1.25 -7.35 -14.26
N PRO A 81 -0.34 -7.86 -15.10
CA PRO A 81 -0.49 -9.17 -15.72
C PRO A 81 -0.72 -10.28 -14.68
N GLY A 82 -1.55 -11.27 -15.03
CA GLY A 82 -1.90 -12.38 -14.13
C GLY A 82 -3.05 -12.09 -13.17
N TRP A 83 -3.66 -10.90 -13.23
CA TRP A 83 -4.86 -10.56 -12.47
C TRP A 83 -6.10 -10.56 -13.35
N ARG A 84 -7.24 -10.96 -12.78
CA ARG A 84 -8.56 -10.82 -13.41
C ARG A 84 -9.55 -10.10 -12.52
N LEU A 85 -10.42 -9.29 -13.12
CA LEU A 85 -11.64 -8.83 -12.46
C LEU A 85 -12.70 -9.91 -12.56
N THR A 86 -13.43 -10.13 -11.46
CA THR A 86 -14.61 -10.99 -11.45
C THR A 86 -15.80 -10.29 -10.80
N PRO A 87 -17.00 -10.38 -11.39
CA PRO A 87 -18.21 -9.88 -10.75
C PRO A 87 -18.72 -10.83 -9.64
N PHE A 88 -18.32 -12.11 -9.70
CA PHE A 88 -18.80 -13.16 -8.82
C PHE A 88 -17.95 -13.28 -7.56
N SER A 89 -18.60 -13.30 -6.40
CA SER A 89 -17.92 -13.43 -5.11
C SER A 89 -17.20 -14.77 -4.94
N GLN A 90 -17.75 -15.86 -5.49
CA GLN A 90 -17.17 -17.19 -5.32
C GLN A 90 -15.82 -17.38 -6.02
N ASP A 91 -15.54 -16.59 -7.05
CA ASP A 91 -14.34 -16.74 -7.88
C ASP A 91 -13.26 -15.72 -7.49
N ALA A 92 -13.52 -14.90 -6.46
CA ALA A 92 -12.70 -13.79 -6.04
C ALA A 92 -11.85 -14.15 -4.81
N GLU A 93 -10.54 -14.00 -4.92
CA GLU A 93 -9.62 -14.12 -3.79
C GLU A 93 -9.61 -12.83 -2.95
N ILE A 94 -9.76 -11.68 -3.61
CA ILE A 94 -9.64 -10.36 -3.01
C ILE A 94 -10.89 -9.54 -3.30
N PHE A 95 -11.32 -8.75 -2.32
CA PHE A 95 -12.49 -7.88 -2.42
C PHE A 95 -12.09 -6.42 -2.20
N LEU A 96 -12.36 -5.58 -3.18
CA LEU A 96 -12.24 -4.12 -3.06
C LEU A 96 -13.62 -3.53 -2.80
N THR A 97 -13.80 -2.92 -1.63
CA THR A 97 -15.07 -2.31 -1.21
C THR A 97 -14.83 -1.02 -0.43
N LEU A 98 -15.86 -0.18 -0.36
CA LEU A 98 -15.94 0.94 0.57
C LEU A 98 -16.64 0.47 1.84
N SER A 99 -15.99 0.62 2.99
CA SER A 99 -16.56 0.31 4.30
C SER A 99 -16.38 1.48 5.25
N THR A 100 -17.38 1.68 6.12
CA THR A 100 -17.36 2.65 7.21
C THR A 100 -16.93 2.03 8.54
N GLN A 101 -16.66 0.72 8.58
CA GLN A 101 -16.34 0.00 9.82
C GLN A 101 -14.96 0.39 10.39
N HIS A 102 -14.02 0.76 9.51
CA HIS A 102 -12.65 1.12 9.89
C HIS A 102 -12.25 2.42 9.15
N PRO A 103 -12.76 3.59 9.58
CA PRO A 103 -12.44 4.85 8.92
C PRO A 103 -10.97 5.21 9.13
N LEU A 104 -10.26 5.53 8.04
CA LEU A 104 -8.86 5.97 8.09
C LEU A 104 -8.72 7.41 8.60
N ALA A 105 -9.74 8.24 8.37
CA ALA A 105 -9.81 9.63 8.79
C ALA A 105 -11.27 10.06 8.95
N GLN A 106 -11.50 11.06 9.81
CA GLN A 106 -12.80 11.68 10.03
C GLN A 106 -12.66 13.20 9.98
N TRP A 107 -13.61 13.86 9.32
CA TRP A 107 -13.71 15.31 9.34
C TRP A 107 -14.65 15.73 10.46
N VAL A 108 -14.13 16.49 11.42
CA VAL A 108 -14.93 17.03 12.53
C VAL A 108 -15.14 18.51 12.25
N TYR A 109 -16.38 18.89 11.97
CA TYR A 109 -16.76 20.29 11.78
C TYR A 109 -17.21 20.87 13.12
N VAL A 110 -16.61 21.99 13.50
CA VAL A 110 -17.01 22.76 14.68
C VAL A 110 -17.48 24.14 14.26
N LEU A 111 -18.62 24.56 14.79
CA LEU A 111 -19.11 25.92 14.67
C LEU A 111 -18.47 26.74 15.79
N ALA A 112 -17.49 27.56 15.45
CA ALA A 112 -16.91 28.54 16.38
C ALA A 112 -17.57 29.90 16.15
N ALA A 113 -18.32 30.38 17.14
CA ALA A 113 -18.78 31.76 17.15
C ALA A 113 -17.66 32.66 17.71
N PRO A 114 -17.42 33.85 17.12
CA PRO A 114 -16.52 34.83 17.72
C PRO A 114 -17.15 35.32 19.04
N PHE A 115 -16.45 35.10 20.15
CA PHE A 115 -16.82 35.70 21.42
C PHE A 115 -16.18 37.09 21.52
N PRO A 116 -16.94 38.12 21.91
CA PRO A 116 -16.35 39.43 22.18
C PRO A 116 -15.46 39.34 23.42
N THR A 117 -14.15 39.49 23.25
CA THR A 117 -13.21 39.59 24.36
C THR A 117 -13.13 41.04 24.82
N ILE A 118 -13.30 41.30 26.12
CA ILE A 118 -13.01 42.62 26.71
C ILE A 118 -11.50 42.73 26.88
N ALA A 119 -10.90 43.82 26.38
CA ALA A 119 -9.50 44.13 26.62
C ALA A 119 -9.33 44.48 28.11
N ASP A 120 -8.52 43.71 28.83
CA ASP A 120 -8.20 44.01 30.22
C ASP A 120 -7.36 45.29 30.29
N GLN A 121 -7.92 46.35 30.88
CA GLN A 121 -7.21 47.61 31.07
C GLN A 121 -6.34 47.54 32.32
N LEU A 122 -5.33 46.67 32.30
CA LEU A 122 -4.29 46.68 33.33
C LEU A 122 -3.44 47.96 33.15
N SER A 123 -3.77 48.98 33.92
CA SER A 123 -2.98 50.20 34.04
C SER A 123 -1.89 49.98 35.09
N PHE A 124 -0.61 50.08 34.69
CA PHE A 124 0.57 49.95 35.56
C PHE A 124 0.75 51.13 36.55
N ARG A 125 -0.32 51.83 36.96
CA ARG A 125 -0.22 53.07 37.73
C ARG A 125 -0.12 52.88 39.25
N SER A 126 0.54 51.81 39.67
CA SER A 126 0.97 51.62 41.05
C SER A 126 2.10 50.58 41.10
N LEU A 127 3.31 51.03 40.78
CA LEU A 127 4.55 50.44 41.28
C LEU A 127 5.32 51.56 41.97
#